data_AF-A0A8T6QKR9-F1
#
_entry.id   AF-A0A8T6QKR9-F1
#
_cell.length_a   1.000
_cell.length_b   1.000
_cell.length_c   1.000
_cell.angle_alpha   90.00
_cell.angle_beta   90.00
_cell.angle_gamma   90.00
#
_symmetry.space_group_name_H-M   'P 1'
#
loop_
_entity.id
_entity.type
_entity.pdbx_description
1 polymer ?
#
loop_
_entity_poly.entity_id
_entity_poly.type
_entity_poly.pdbx_seq_one_letter_code
_entity_poly.pdbx_strand_id
1 'polypeptide(L)'
;SMLRVDDDISQLQALPQHILAQEKAITALTGQSVDQKWFVVYGDSPQQTLRRLEKYTASLEYAKKEGLISNYRTIPLNSLARQEEDLDLLKTAAPTVTKALQNAGLTAVKPDLNAMPVKVDEWLASPASEGWRLLWLTLENGESGVLVPVEGVKSSALLQEIATYYPCGIAWVDRKSTFDELFALYRYVLTGLLLVALAVIACGA
;
A
#
# COMPACT_ATOMS: atom_id res chain seq x y z
N SER A 1 -15.58 -35.59 15.89
CA SER A 1 -15.73 -34.61 14.80
C SER A 1 -15.51 -33.24 15.40
N MET A 2 -14.47 -32.50 15.02
CA MET A 2 -14.25 -31.12 15.49
C MET A 2 -15.04 -30.18 14.58
N LEU A 3 -15.95 -29.40 15.16
CA LEU A 3 -16.66 -28.35 14.44
C LEU A 3 -15.62 -27.28 14.04
N ARG A 4 -15.41 -27.09 12.74
CA ARG A 4 -14.50 -26.08 12.20
C ARG A 4 -15.37 -24.93 11.72
N VAL A 5 -15.22 -23.77 12.34
CA VAL A 5 -15.96 -22.56 11.96
C VAL A 5 -15.06 -21.70 11.09
N ASP A 6 -15.62 -21.21 9.99
CA ASP A 6 -14.95 -20.34 9.03
C ASP A 6 -15.91 -19.19 8.68
N ASP A 7 -15.52 -17.97 9.04
CA ASP A 7 -16.30 -16.75 8.76
C ASP A 7 -15.85 -16.06 7.45
N ASP A 8 -15.00 -16.72 6.64
CA ASP A 8 -14.52 -16.16 5.38
C ASP A 8 -15.69 -15.90 4.41
N ILE A 9 -15.94 -14.61 4.12
CA ILE A 9 -17.02 -14.17 3.23
C ILE A 9 -16.94 -14.82 1.83
N SER A 10 -15.76 -15.18 1.36
CA SER A 10 -15.59 -15.82 0.05
C SER A 10 -16.26 -17.20 -0.05
N GLN A 11 -16.61 -17.83 1.09
CA GLN A 11 -17.38 -19.07 1.08
C GLN A 11 -18.86 -18.89 0.75
N LEU A 12 -19.42 -17.68 0.89
CA LEU A 12 -20.84 -17.42 0.58
C LEU A 12 -21.12 -17.36 -0.93
N GLN A 13 -20.08 -17.19 -1.75
CA GLN A 13 -20.16 -17.33 -3.21
C GLN A 13 -18.99 -18.18 -3.69
N ALA A 14 -19.15 -19.51 -3.68
CA ALA A 14 -18.15 -20.41 -4.23
C ALA A 14 -17.94 -20.12 -5.72
N LEU A 15 -16.84 -19.45 -6.06
CA LEU A 15 -16.45 -19.24 -7.45
C LEU A 15 -16.27 -20.61 -8.13
N PRO A 16 -16.75 -20.78 -9.37
CA PRO A 16 -16.50 -22.00 -10.13
C PRO A 16 -14.99 -22.30 -10.18
N GLN A 17 -14.60 -23.57 -10.02
CA GLN A 17 -13.20 -23.99 -9.94
C GLN A 17 -12.34 -23.51 -11.13
N HIS A 18 -12.92 -23.40 -12.33
CA HIS A 18 -12.22 -22.90 -13.51
C HIS A 18 -11.89 -21.41 -13.41
N ILE A 19 -12.73 -20.60 -12.77
CA ILE A 19 -12.47 -19.17 -12.53
C ILE A 19 -11.39 -19.01 -11.46
N LEU A 20 -11.44 -19.80 -10.38
CA LEU A 20 -10.38 -19.80 -9.36
C LEU A 20 -9.02 -20.18 -9.94
N ALA A 21 -8.97 -21.14 -10.87
CA ALA A 21 -7.75 -21.52 -11.56
C ALA A 21 -7.24 -20.39 -12.47
N GLN A 22 -8.13 -19.70 -13.19
CA GLN A 22 -7.77 -18.54 -14.00
C GLN A 22 -7.28 -17.36 -13.14
N GLU A 23 -7.93 -17.10 -12.02
CA GLU A 23 -7.52 -16.06 -11.07
C GLU A 23 -6.11 -16.33 -10.52
N LYS A 24 -5.82 -17.58 -10.13
CA LYS A 24 -4.47 -17.98 -9.70
C LYS A 24 -3.44 -17.79 -10.80
N ALA A 25 -3.78 -18.12 -12.04
CA ALA A 25 -2.89 -17.93 -13.18
C ALA A 25 -2.65 -16.43 -13.47
N ILE A 26 -3.69 -15.59 -13.42
CA ILE A 26 -3.57 -14.14 -13.59
C ILE A 26 -2.70 -13.57 -12.47
N THR A 27 -2.99 -13.90 -11.22
CA THR A 27 -2.21 -13.46 -10.05
C THR A 27 -0.74 -13.87 -10.16
N ALA A 28 -0.45 -15.10 -10.59
CA ALA A 28 0.93 -15.57 -10.78
C ALA A 28 1.67 -14.82 -11.88
N LEU A 29 0.96 -14.31 -12.90
CA LEU A 29 1.54 -13.56 -14.01
C LEU A 29 1.66 -12.06 -13.72
N THR A 30 0.71 -11.48 -12.99
CA THR A 30 0.58 -10.03 -12.80
C THR A 30 0.98 -9.56 -11.40
N GLY A 31 1.00 -10.45 -10.41
CA GLY A 31 1.09 -10.11 -8.98
C GLY A 31 -0.18 -9.46 -8.41
N GLN A 32 -1.23 -9.29 -9.23
CA GLN A 32 -2.46 -8.60 -8.85
C GLN A 32 -3.56 -9.61 -8.53
N SER A 33 -3.83 -9.80 -7.24
CA SER A 33 -4.92 -10.64 -6.75
C SER A 33 -6.21 -9.85 -6.56
N VAL A 34 -7.36 -10.53 -6.51
CA VAL A 34 -8.66 -9.89 -6.30
C VAL A 34 -8.83 -9.41 -4.85
N ASP A 35 -8.09 -10.01 -3.91
CA ASP A 35 -8.03 -9.65 -2.50
C ASP A 35 -6.95 -8.60 -2.17
N GLN A 36 -6.50 -7.85 -3.19
CA GLN A 36 -5.41 -6.89 -3.05
C GLN A 36 -5.70 -5.88 -1.92
N LYS A 37 -4.75 -5.81 -0.99
CA LYS A 37 -4.78 -4.90 0.16
C LYS A 37 -3.89 -3.71 -0.14
N TRP A 38 -4.24 -2.56 0.41
CA TRP A 38 -3.48 -1.34 0.15
C TRP A 38 -3.40 -0.45 1.37
N PHE A 39 -2.29 0.27 1.48
CA PHE A 39 -2.26 1.50 2.26
C PHE A 39 -2.72 2.65 1.38
N VAL A 40 -3.44 3.59 1.98
CA VAL A 40 -3.70 4.91 1.42
C VAL A 40 -2.85 5.89 2.19
N VAL A 41 -1.89 6.53 1.53
CA VAL A 41 -1.14 7.65 2.10
C VAL A 41 -1.73 8.93 1.55
N TYR A 42 -2.13 9.86 2.41
CA TYR A 42 -2.88 11.05 1.99
C TYR A 42 -2.48 12.28 2.78
N GLY A 43 -2.86 13.45 2.27
CA GLY A 43 -2.60 14.75 2.88
C GLY A 43 -3.27 15.91 2.18
N ASP A 44 -3.13 17.09 2.77
CA ASP A 44 -3.80 18.33 2.39
C ASP A 44 -3.28 18.91 1.06
N SER A 45 -2.19 18.34 0.53
CA SER A 45 -1.59 18.74 -0.74
C SER A 45 -0.76 17.60 -1.34
N PRO A 46 -0.49 17.61 -2.66
CA PRO A 46 0.39 16.64 -3.30
C PRO A 46 1.75 16.50 -2.62
N GLN A 47 2.35 17.62 -2.22
CA GLN A 47 3.67 17.65 -1.57
C GLN A 47 3.65 17.12 -0.13
N GLN A 48 2.55 17.31 0.60
CA GLN A 48 2.42 16.69 1.92
C GLN A 48 2.25 15.17 1.79
N THR A 49 1.47 14.71 0.82
CA THR A 49 1.28 13.28 0.51
C THR A 49 2.59 12.60 0.13
N LEU A 50 3.40 13.21 -0.76
CA LEU A 50 4.71 12.66 -1.13
C LEU A 50 5.66 12.56 0.07
N ARG A 51 5.76 13.60 0.92
CA ARG A 51 6.60 13.55 2.13
C ARG A 51 6.17 12.47 3.12
N ARG A 52 4.85 12.27 3.28
CA ARG A 52 4.30 11.18 4.09
C ARG A 52 4.64 9.82 3.48
N LEU A 53 4.53 9.67 2.16
CA LEU A 53 4.87 8.44 1.44
C LEU A 53 6.35 8.10 1.60
N GLU A 54 7.24 9.07 1.41
CA GLU A 54 8.68 8.91 1.60
C GLU A 54 9.01 8.42 3.00
N LYS A 55 8.43 9.06 4.03
CA LYS A 55 8.61 8.65 5.43
C LYS A 55 8.07 7.23 5.66
N TYR A 56 6.91 6.91 5.12
CA TYR A 56 6.26 5.62 5.32
C TYR A 56 6.96 4.47 4.59
N THR A 57 7.66 4.76 3.49
CA THR A 57 8.41 3.77 2.71
C THR A 57 9.42 3.03 3.58
N ALA A 58 10.02 3.68 4.58
CA ALA A 58 10.91 3.02 5.54
C ALA A 58 10.19 1.93 6.38
N SER A 59 8.95 2.17 6.79
CA SER A 59 8.12 1.17 7.50
C SER A 59 7.72 0.01 6.59
N LEU A 60 7.44 0.28 5.31
CA LEU A 60 7.13 -0.76 4.32
C LEU A 60 8.36 -1.64 4.03
N GLU A 61 9.53 -1.04 3.88
CA GLU A 61 10.79 -1.77 3.74
C GLU A 61 11.08 -2.64 4.97
N TYR A 62 10.84 -2.12 6.17
CA TYR A 62 10.96 -2.92 7.39
C TYR A 62 9.97 -4.10 7.40
N ALA A 63 8.69 -3.86 7.09
CA ALA A 63 7.68 -4.91 7.02
C ALA A 63 8.03 -5.99 5.98
N LYS A 64 8.62 -5.60 4.85
CA LYS A 64 9.11 -6.53 3.83
C LYS A 64 10.28 -7.37 4.34
N LYS A 65 11.25 -6.75 5.02
CA LYS A 65 12.40 -7.45 5.60
C LYS A 65 12.01 -8.46 6.70
N GLU A 66 11.05 -8.10 7.54
CA GLU A 66 10.47 -9.01 8.54
C GLU A 66 9.54 -10.07 7.92
N GLY A 67 9.31 -9.99 6.61
CA GLY A 67 8.45 -10.91 5.88
C GLY A 67 6.98 -10.81 6.26
N LEU A 68 6.52 -9.68 6.81
CA LEU A 68 5.10 -9.40 7.04
C LEU A 68 4.35 -9.21 5.72
N ILE A 69 5.05 -8.72 4.70
CA ILE A 69 4.60 -8.54 3.32
C ILE A 69 5.66 -9.12 2.39
N SER A 70 5.29 -9.63 1.22
CA SER A 70 6.26 -10.08 0.21
C SER A 70 6.76 -8.93 -0.64
N ASN A 71 5.87 -8.00 -0.97
CA ASN A 71 6.18 -6.87 -1.82
C ASN A 71 5.22 -5.71 -1.59
N TYR A 72 5.60 -4.53 -2.10
CA TYR A 72 4.72 -3.37 -2.17
C TYR A 72 5.10 -2.53 -3.39
N ARG A 73 4.20 -1.65 -3.82
CA ARG A 73 4.43 -0.75 -4.96
C ARG A 73 4.17 0.71 -4.60
N THR A 74 5.15 1.57 -4.85
CA THR A 74 5.03 3.03 -4.72
C THR A 74 5.11 3.70 -6.08
N ILE A 75 4.82 5.01 -6.10
CA ILE A 75 5.04 5.86 -7.27
C ILE A 75 6.52 6.29 -7.35
N PRO A 76 7.11 6.38 -8.55
CA PRO A 76 8.50 6.78 -8.76
C PRO A 76 8.64 8.31 -8.80
N LEU A 77 8.10 9.00 -7.79
CA LEU A 77 8.16 10.46 -7.70
C LEU A 77 8.47 10.87 -6.27
N ASN A 78 9.55 11.65 -6.12
CA ASN A 78 9.96 12.23 -4.86
C ASN A 78 9.26 13.59 -4.65
N SER A 79 9.08 13.98 -3.40
CA SER A 79 8.67 15.32 -3.00
C SER A 79 9.69 16.35 -3.47
N LEU A 80 9.25 17.60 -3.67
CA LEU A 80 10.16 18.68 -4.07
C LEU A 80 11.27 18.90 -3.04
N ALA A 81 10.96 18.78 -1.75
CA ALA A 81 11.94 18.87 -0.68
C ALA A 81 13.06 17.81 -0.84
N ARG A 82 12.69 16.59 -1.20
CA ARG A 82 13.66 15.52 -1.44
C ARG A 82 14.45 15.74 -2.73
N GLN A 83 13.81 16.22 -3.80
CA GLN A 83 14.49 16.57 -5.05
C GLN A 83 15.54 17.67 -4.84
N GLU A 84 15.24 18.68 -4.01
CA GLU A 84 16.19 19.74 -3.64
C GLU A 84 17.36 19.21 -2.79
N GLU A 85 17.06 18.35 -1.80
CA GLU A 85 18.08 17.69 -0.98
C GLU A 85 19.02 16.83 -1.84
N ASP A 86 18.46 16.01 -2.74
CA ASP A 86 19.23 15.15 -3.64
C ASP A 86 20.13 15.99 -4.57
N LEU A 87 19.65 17.14 -5.06
CA LEU A 87 20.46 18.05 -5.89
C LEU A 87 21.63 18.66 -5.11
N ASP A 88 21.44 19.03 -3.84
CA ASP A 88 22.51 19.56 -2.99
C ASP A 88 23.59 18.51 -2.71
N LEU A 89 23.17 17.27 -2.44
CA LEU A 89 24.06 16.13 -2.30
C LEU A 89 24.87 15.89 -3.58
N LEU A 90 24.24 15.96 -4.75
CA LEU A 90 24.91 15.83 -6.04
C LEU A 90 25.93 16.94 -6.27
N LYS A 91 25.58 18.21 -5.97
CA LYS A 91 26.50 19.35 -6.10
C LYS A 91 27.72 19.21 -5.19
N THR A 92 27.54 18.67 -3.98
CA THR A 92 28.61 18.43 -3.03
C THR A 92 29.53 17.27 -3.48
N ALA A 93 28.95 16.20 -4.03
CA ALA A 93 29.70 15.02 -4.45
C ALA A 93 30.40 15.19 -5.82
N ALA A 94 29.83 16.00 -6.71
CA ALA A 94 30.26 16.13 -8.10
C ALA A 94 31.76 16.47 -8.28
N PRO A 95 32.39 17.39 -7.51
CA PRO A 95 33.81 17.69 -7.68
C PRO A 95 34.71 16.47 -7.42
N THR A 96 34.42 15.71 -6.37
CA THR A 96 35.18 14.50 -6.01
C THR A 96 35.04 13.41 -7.07
N VAL A 97 33.81 13.17 -7.52
CA VAL A 97 33.52 12.18 -8.57
C VAL A 97 34.17 12.60 -9.89
N THR A 98 34.07 13.87 -10.26
CA THR A 98 34.66 14.41 -11.50
C THR A 98 36.18 14.26 -11.48
N LYS A 99 36.84 14.54 -10.35
CA LYS A 99 38.30 14.35 -10.22
C LYS A 99 38.70 12.88 -10.34
N ALA A 100 37.93 11.97 -9.73
CA ALA A 100 38.19 10.53 -9.85
C ALA A 100 38.04 10.05 -11.29
N LEU A 101 37.02 10.51 -12.01
CA LEU A 101 36.80 10.19 -13.43
C LEU A 101 37.91 10.74 -14.32
N GLN A 102 38.34 11.98 -14.08
CA GLN A 102 39.47 12.58 -14.80
C GLN A 102 40.76 11.80 -14.60
N ASN A 103 41.05 11.37 -13.36
CA ASN A 103 42.21 10.52 -13.06
C ASN A 103 42.14 9.15 -13.75
N ALA A 104 40.94 8.65 -14.03
CA ALA A 104 40.70 7.42 -14.79
C ALA A 104 40.71 7.64 -16.32
N GLY A 105 41.03 8.84 -16.81
CA GLY A 105 41.07 9.17 -18.23
C GLY A 105 39.75 9.63 -18.84
N LEU A 106 38.69 9.77 -18.04
CA LEU A 106 37.37 10.25 -18.47
C LEU A 106 37.24 11.76 -18.24
N THR A 107 37.80 12.54 -19.16
CA THR A 107 37.90 14.01 -19.04
C THR A 107 36.69 14.80 -19.56
N ALA A 108 35.82 14.16 -20.34
CA ALA A 108 34.64 14.80 -20.95
C ALA A 108 33.37 14.78 -20.07
N VAL A 109 33.41 14.13 -18.89
CA VAL A 109 32.23 13.99 -18.04
C VAL A 109 31.99 15.29 -17.28
N LYS A 110 30.93 16.00 -17.64
CA LYS A 110 30.40 17.15 -16.90
C LYS A 110 28.97 16.82 -16.47
N PRO A 111 28.72 16.58 -15.17
CA PRO A 111 27.36 16.36 -14.70
C PRO A 111 26.53 17.63 -14.89
N ASP A 112 25.30 17.49 -15.38
CA ASP A 112 24.31 18.56 -15.34
C ASP A 112 23.74 18.63 -13.92
N LEU A 113 23.88 19.79 -13.28
CA LEU A 113 23.45 20.05 -11.90
C LEU A 113 22.48 21.22 -11.84
N ASN A 114 21.84 21.54 -12.97
CA ASN A 114 20.75 22.49 -13.02
C ASN A 114 19.51 21.89 -12.36
N ALA A 115 18.78 22.70 -11.59
CA ALA A 115 17.55 22.25 -10.96
C ALA A 115 16.50 21.96 -12.04
N MET A 116 16.00 20.74 -12.06
CA MET A 116 14.90 20.30 -12.91
C MET A 116 13.83 19.64 -12.03
N PRO A 117 13.10 20.44 -11.22
CA PRO A 117 12.08 19.89 -10.34
C PRO A 117 10.93 19.33 -11.16
N VAL A 118 10.37 18.21 -10.71
CA VAL A 118 9.20 17.58 -11.31
C VAL A 118 8.04 17.66 -10.34
N LYS A 119 6.96 18.34 -10.73
CA LYS A 119 5.72 18.39 -9.95
C LYS A 119 4.81 17.20 -10.29
N VAL A 120 3.84 16.96 -9.41
CA VAL A 120 2.89 15.83 -9.55
C VAL A 120 2.06 15.94 -10.82
N ASP A 121 1.53 17.12 -11.12
CA ASP A 121 0.74 17.41 -12.33
C ASP A 121 1.56 17.21 -13.61
N GLU A 122 2.80 17.72 -13.64
CA GLU A 122 3.73 17.53 -14.76
C GLU A 122 4.09 16.05 -14.95
N TRP A 123 4.34 15.33 -13.85
CA TRP A 123 4.61 13.89 -13.89
C TRP A 123 3.40 13.10 -14.40
N LEU A 124 2.18 13.39 -13.89
CA LEU A 124 0.93 12.74 -14.33
C LEU A 124 0.63 12.98 -15.81
N ALA A 125 0.98 14.16 -16.34
CA ALA A 125 0.85 14.48 -17.76
C ALA A 125 1.90 13.76 -18.64
N SER A 126 2.99 13.26 -18.06
CA SER A 126 4.05 12.57 -18.80
C SER A 126 3.77 11.09 -19.05
N PRO A 127 4.38 10.47 -20.08
CA PRO A 127 4.34 9.01 -20.28
C PRO A 127 4.94 8.21 -19.11
N ALA A 128 5.87 8.81 -18.35
CA ALA A 128 6.54 8.16 -17.23
C ALA A 128 5.58 7.80 -16.08
N SER A 129 4.39 8.41 -16.02
CA SER A 129 3.37 8.09 -15.02
C SER A 129 2.37 7.02 -15.47
N GLU A 130 2.36 6.57 -16.73
CA GLU A 130 1.29 5.72 -17.30
C GLU A 130 0.96 4.50 -16.42
N GLY A 131 1.97 3.78 -15.95
CA GLY A 131 1.79 2.61 -15.09
C GLY A 131 1.30 2.91 -13.66
N TRP A 132 1.23 4.18 -13.25
CA TRP A 132 0.97 4.62 -11.88
C TRP A 132 -0.17 5.62 -11.74
N ARG A 133 -0.74 6.15 -12.85
CA ARG A 133 -1.81 7.17 -12.77
C ARG A 133 -2.98 6.75 -11.89
N LEU A 134 -3.36 5.47 -11.92
CA LEU A 134 -4.45 4.92 -11.10
C LEU A 134 -4.13 4.82 -9.60
N LEU A 135 -2.85 4.94 -9.24
CA LEU A 135 -2.42 4.94 -7.83
C LEU A 135 -2.49 6.33 -7.22
N TRP A 136 -2.69 7.40 -8.00
CA TRP A 136 -2.71 8.76 -7.50
C TRP A 136 -4.08 9.40 -7.69
N LEU A 137 -4.52 10.17 -6.70
CA LEU A 137 -5.73 10.99 -6.78
C LEU A 137 -5.47 12.35 -6.13
N THR A 138 -5.93 13.41 -6.77
CA THR A 138 -6.02 14.76 -6.19
C THR A 138 -7.47 15.23 -6.29
N LEU A 139 -8.03 15.66 -5.16
CA LEU A 139 -9.37 16.23 -5.05
C LEU A 139 -9.35 17.71 -5.46
N GLU A 140 -10.53 18.27 -5.74
CA GLU A 140 -10.67 19.68 -6.16
C GLU A 140 -10.14 20.69 -5.13
N ASN A 141 -10.18 20.34 -3.85
CA ASN A 141 -9.65 21.16 -2.75
C ASN A 141 -8.13 21.03 -2.57
N GLY A 142 -7.45 20.23 -3.39
CA GLY A 142 -6.00 20.00 -3.34
C GLY A 142 -5.56 18.81 -2.47
N GLU A 143 -6.47 18.24 -1.65
CA GLU A 143 -6.16 17.03 -0.91
C GLU A 143 -5.75 15.92 -1.88
N SER A 144 -4.69 15.19 -1.56
CA SER A 144 -4.14 14.19 -2.45
C SER A 144 -3.87 12.89 -1.73
N GLY A 145 -4.09 11.78 -2.42
CA GLY A 145 -3.88 10.43 -1.92
C GLY A 145 -3.08 9.59 -2.91
N VAL A 146 -2.28 8.68 -2.38
CA VAL A 146 -1.59 7.64 -3.13
C VAL A 146 -1.94 6.27 -2.55
N LEU A 147 -2.33 5.37 -3.44
CA LEU A 147 -2.52 3.97 -3.15
C LEU A 147 -1.17 3.26 -3.20
N VAL A 148 -0.89 2.49 -2.16
CA VAL A 148 0.28 1.63 -2.05
C VAL A 148 -0.20 0.20 -1.95
N PRO A 149 -0.33 -0.50 -3.09
CA PRO A 149 -0.60 -1.94 -3.12
C PRO A 149 0.43 -2.73 -2.32
N VAL A 150 -0.05 -3.73 -1.59
CA VAL A 150 0.78 -4.63 -0.78
C VAL A 150 0.43 -6.07 -1.11
N GLU A 151 1.46 -6.89 -1.27
CA GLU A 151 1.35 -8.30 -1.62
C GLU A 151 1.83 -9.20 -0.48
N GLY A 152 1.29 -10.43 -0.42
CA GLY A 152 1.77 -11.46 0.52
C GLY A 152 1.60 -11.12 1.99
N VAL A 153 0.53 -10.39 2.32
CA VAL A 153 0.21 -9.94 3.68
C VAL A 153 -0.02 -11.15 4.60
N LYS A 154 0.86 -11.34 5.60
CA LYS A 154 0.72 -12.42 6.58
C LYS A 154 -0.24 -12.10 7.73
N SER A 155 -0.33 -10.83 8.13
CA SER A 155 -1.19 -10.39 9.22
C SER A 155 -1.75 -9.00 8.93
N SER A 156 -3.06 -8.93 8.68
CA SER A 156 -3.75 -7.66 8.45
C SER A 156 -3.76 -6.78 9.71
N ALA A 157 -3.94 -7.38 10.88
CA ALA A 157 -3.96 -6.67 12.16
C ALA A 157 -2.62 -5.97 12.47
N LEU A 158 -1.48 -6.62 12.18
CA LEU A 158 -0.17 -5.99 12.37
C LEU A 158 0.05 -4.82 11.39
N LEU A 159 -0.43 -4.95 10.15
CA LEU A 159 -0.33 -3.85 9.17
C LEU A 159 -1.23 -2.67 9.54
N GLN A 160 -2.42 -2.94 10.08
CA GLN A 160 -3.28 -1.92 10.68
C GLN A 160 -2.56 -1.22 11.84
N GLU A 161 -1.89 -1.96 12.74
CA GLU A 161 -1.14 -1.38 13.85
C GLU A 161 0.01 -0.48 13.36
N ILE A 162 0.79 -0.93 12.38
CA ILE A 162 1.88 -0.15 11.78
C ILE A 162 1.38 1.18 11.20
N ALA A 163 0.17 1.20 10.61
CA ALA A 163 -0.43 2.44 10.15
C ALA A 163 -0.74 3.42 11.30
N THR A 164 -1.11 2.92 12.49
CA THR A 164 -1.44 3.78 13.64
C THR A 164 -0.23 4.49 14.26
N TYR A 165 0.99 4.01 14.01
CA TYR A 165 2.22 4.74 14.39
C TYR A 165 2.35 6.10 13.68
N TYR A 166 1.56 6.33 12.65
CA TYR A 166 1.44 7.59 11.95
C TYR A 166 0.08 8.22 12.30
N PRO A 167 0.05 9.23 13.20
CA PRO A 167 -1.21 9.74 13.76
C PRO A 167 -2.15 10.38 12.73
N CYS A 168 -1.67 10.66 11.51
CA CYS A 168 -2.50 11.12 10.40
C CYS A 168 -1.89 10.74 9.05
N GLY A 169 -2.75 10.65 8.03
CA GLY A 169 -2.33 10.58 6.63
C GLY A 169 -1.93 9.20 6.14
N ILE A 170 -2.21 8.14 6.91
CA ILE A 170 -2.02 6.74 6.51
C ILE A 170 -3.24 5.93 6.96
N ALA A 171 -3.88 5.24 6.01
CA ALA A 171 -4.95 4.32 6.29
C ALA A 171 -4.62 2.94 5.71
N TRP A 172 -4.85 1.89 6.49
CA TRP A 172 -4.83 0.52 5.99
C TRP A 172 -6.21 0.14 5.49
N VAL A 173 -6.28 -0.54 4.35
CA VAL A 173 -7.54 -0.99 3.76
C VAL A 173 -7.44 -2.47 3.41
N ASP A 174 -8.16 -3.27 4.20
CA ASP A 174 -8.42 -4.68 3.96
C ASP A 174 -9.94 -4.89 3.98
N ARG A 175 -10.57 -4.79 2.81
CA ARG A 175 -12.03 -4.91 2.71
C ARG A 175 -12.51 -6.30 3.13
N LYS A 176 -11.74 -7.35 2.79
CA LYS A 176 -12.12 -8.73 3.10
C LYS A 176 -12.14 -8.96 4.61
N SER A 177 -11.07 -8.59 5.33
CA SER A 177 -11.06 -8.77 6.79
C SER A 177 -12.18 -8.00 7.49
N THR A 178 -12.52 -6.81 6.99
CA THR A 178 -13.63 -6.00 7.53
C THR A 178 -14.96 -6.75 7.43
N PHE A 179 -15.19 -7.49 6.33
CA PHE A 179 -16.38 -8.31 6.20
C PHE A 179 -16.34 -9.56 7.09
N ASP A 180 -15.22 -10.26 7.14
CA ASP A 180 -15.06 -11.46 7.98
C ASP A 180 -15.34 -11.14 9.46
N GLU A 181 -14.85 -9.99 9.95
CA GLU A 181 -15.14 -9.49 11.31
C GLU A 181 -16.62 -9.20 11.53
N LEU A 182 -17.30 -8.62 10.53
CA LEU A 182 -18.73 -8.33 10.59
C LEU A 182 -19.54 -9.62 10.67
N PHE A 183 -19.20 -10.64 9.87
CA PHE A 183 -19.87 -11.95 9.92
C PHE A 183 -19.64 -12.67 11.25
N ALA A 184 -18.43 -12.63 11.78
CA ALA A 184 -18.13 -13.16 13.11
C ALA A 184 -19.00 -12.50 14.19
N LEU A 185 -19.12 -11.17 14.16
CA LEU A 185 -19.99 -10.44 15.09
C LEU A 185 -21.45 -10.88 14.98
N TYR A 186 -22.00 -10.96 13.76
CA TYR A 186 -23.37 -11.43 13.55
C TYR A 186 -23.58 -12.87 14.02
N ARG A 187 -22.61 -13.76 13.80
CA ARG A 187 -22.65 -15.13 14.30
C ARG A 187 -22.74 -15.18 15.83
N TYR A 188 -21.96 -14.36 16.54
CA TYR A 188 -22.05 -14.28 18.00
C TYR A 188 -23.43 -13.79 18.47
N VAL A 189 -23.95 -12.73 17.85
CA VAL A 189 -25.27 -12.17 18.18
C VAL A 189 -26.37 -13.20 17.94
N LEU A 190 -26.39 -13.84 16.76
CA LEU A 190 -27.41 -14.84 16.40
C LEU A 190 -27.32 -16.09 17.27
N THR A 191 -26.10 -16.55 17.60
CA THR A 191 -25.91 -17.69 18.50
C THR A 191 -26.40 -17.36 19.90
N GLY A 192 -26.12 -16.16 20.40
CA GLY A 192 -26.65 -15.69 21.68
C GLY A 192 -28.18 -15.64 21.70
N LEU A 193 -28.79 -15.07 20.65
CA LEU A 193 -30.25 -15.04 20.51
C LEU A 193 -30.87 -16.45 20.44
N LEU A 194 -30.23 -17.38 19.73
CA LEU A 194 -30.67 -18.76 19.63
C LEU A 194 -30.61 -19.47 21.00
N LEU A 195 -29.54 -19.28 21.77
CA LEU A 195 -29.42 -19.84 23.11
C LEU A 195 -30.50 -19.29 24.05
N VAL A 196 -30.79 -17.98 23.98
CA VAL A 196 -31.88 -17.37 24.74
C VAL A 196 -33.23 -17.97 24.34
N ALA A 197 -33.50 -18.11 23.04
CA ALA A 197 -34.74 -18.72 22.57
C ALA A 197 -34.90 -20.17 23.04
N LEU A 198 -33.84 -20.98 22.96
CA LEU A 198 -33.82 -22.35 23.46
C LEU A 198 -34.04 -22.42 24.97
N ALA A 199 -33.42 -21.53 25.74
CA ALA A 199 -33.62 -21.46 27.19
C ALA A 199 -35.07 -21.08 27.55
N VAL A 200 -35.67 -20.12 26.82
CA VAL A 200 -37.09 -19.75 27.02
C VAL A 200 -38.00 -20.93 26.72
N ILE A 201 -37.77 -21.67 25.64
CA ILE A 201 -38.55 -22.87 25.31
C ILE A 201 -38.38 -23.94 26.39
N ALA A 202 -37.15 -24.19 26.85
CA ALA A 202 -36.87 -25.21 27.85
C ALA A 202 -37.39 -24.88 29.25
N CYS A 203 -37.45 -23.60 29.62
CA CYS A 203 -38.01 -23.14 30.90
C CYS A 203 -39.53 -22.90 30.83
N GLY A 204 -40.09 -22.73 29.63
CA GLY A 204 -41.52 -22.55 29.40
C GLY A 204 -42.28 -23.84 29.09
N ALA A 205 -41.56 -24.94 28.82
CA ALA A 205 -42.08 -26.31 28.71
C ALA A 205 -41.97 -27.04 30.06
#